data_AF-A0A811YPG3-F1
#
_entry.id   AF-A0A811YPG3-F1
#
_cell.length_a   1.000
_cell.length_b   1.000
_cell.length_c   1.000
_cell.angle_alpha   90.00
_cell.angle_beta   90.00
_cell.angle_gamma   90.00
#
_symmetry.space_group_name_H-M   'P 1'
#
loop_
_entity.id
_entity.type
_entity.pdbx_description
1 polymer ?
#
loop_
_entity_poly.entity_id
_entity_poly.type
_entity_poly.pdbx_seq_one_letter_code
_entity_poly.pdbx_strand_id
1 'polypeptide(L)'
;MALLSYNSRAVTLLYLKYTLDGPEIMGCTGCQIDWKKGKNVTLKTIKKKQKHKGRGTVHTVTKTVSNDSFFNFFALPEVPESGDLDDDAEATLAADFEIGHFLRERIISRSVLYFSGEAIEDDDDGYDEEGEEADEEGEEEGDEEDDPDYDSKKDQNPAECKQQ
;
A
#
# COMPACT_ATOMS: atom_id res chain seq x y z
N MET A 1 1.33 25.56 14.31
CA MET A 1 1.22 24.12 14.64
C MET A 1 -0.25 23.75 14.63
N ALA A 2 -0.72 23.11 13.56
CA ALA A 2 -2.09 22.62 13.51
C ALA A 2 -2.15 21.35 14.36
N LEU A 3 -2.73 21.47 15.56
CA LEU A 3 -3.18 20.32 16.33
C LEU A 3 -4.26 19.63 15.48
N LEU A 4 -3.88 18.56 14.78
CA LEU A 4 -4.84 17.59 14.28
C LEU A 4 -5.53 17.00 15.51
N SER A 5 -6.70 17.54 15.84
CA SER A 5 -7.63 16.90 16.75
C SER A 5 -8.00 15.55 16.14
N TYR A 6 -7.29 14.52 16.56
CA TYR A 6 -7.50 13.14 16.15
C TYR A 6 -8.23 12.45 17.28
N ASN A 7 -9.55 12.35 17.16
CA ASN A 7 -10.43 11.79 18.17
C ASN A 7 -10.72 10.31 17.85
N SER A 8 -9.66 9.53 17.58
CA SER A 8 -9.75 8.08 17.50
C SER A 8 -8.63 7.49 18.33
N ARG A 9 -9.00 6.75 19.38
CA ARG A 9 -8.07 5.96 20.18
C ARG A 9 -7.65 4.76 19.33
N ALA A 10 -6.64 4.94 18.48
CA ALA A 10 -6.05 3.85 17.73
C ALA A 10 -5.32 2.92 18.72
N VAL A 11 -5.94 1.78 19.03
CA VAL A 11 -5.32 0.72 19.81
C VAL A 11 -5.53 -0.57 19.03
N THR A 12 -4.45 -1.12 18.47
CA THR A 12 -4.43 -2.52 18.04
C THR A 12 -4.31 -3.37 19.30
N LEU A 13 -5.32 -4.19 19.59
CA LEU A 13 -5.25 -5.15 20.69
C LEU A 13 -4.87 -6.51 20.11
N LEU A 14 -3.65 -6.97 20.43
CA LEU A 14 -3.21 -8.34 20.17
C LEU A 14 -3.62 -9.19 21.38
N TYR A 15 -4.43 -10.23 21.13
CA TYR A 15 -4.77 -11.24 22.14
C TYR A 15 -3.70 -12.31 22.12
N LEU A 16 -2.95 -12.40 23.21
CA LEU A 16 -1.87 -13.38 23.35
C LEU A 16 -2.29 -14.49 24.32
N LYS A 17 -2.01 -15.73 23.93
CA LYS A 17 -2.06 -16.90 24.81
C LYS A 17 -0.64 -17.32 25.13
N TYR A 18 -0.32 -17.45 26.41
CA TYR A 18 1.00 -17.93 26.82
C TYR A 18 1.01 -19.46 26.81
N THR A 19 1.85 -20.04 25.95
CA THR A 19 2.14 -21.47 25.90
C THR A 19 3.52 -21.77 26.51
N LEU A 20 3.90 -23.05 26.55
CA LEU A 20 5.24 -23.47 26.99
C LEU A 20 6.36 -22.92 26.09
N ASP A 21 6.05 -22.63 24.83
CA ASP A 21 6.99 -22.12 23.83
C ASP A 21 6.98 -20.59 23.71
N GLY A 22 6.09 -19.90 24.46
CA GLY A 22 6.01 -18.44 24.50
C GLY A 22 4.61 -17.88 24.23
N PRO A 23 4.47 -16.55 24.08
CA PRO A 23 3.21 -15.94 23.68
C PRO A 23 2.86 -16.32 22.23
N GLU A 24 1.67 -16.86 22.04
CA GLU A 24 1.04 -17.21 20.77
C GLU A 24 -0.06 -16.20 20.44
N ILE A 25 -0.12 -15.74 19.19
CA ILE A 25 -1.13 -14.79 18.72
C ILE A 25 -2.45 -15.55 18.54
N MET A 26 -3.44 -15.24 19.37
CA MET A 26 -4.78 -15.83 19.28
C MET A 26 -5.74 -15.01 18.42
N GLY A 27 -5.40 -13.74 18.17
CA GLY A 27 -6.20 -12.84 17.38
C GLY A 27 -5.81 -11.39 17.58
N CYS A 28 -6.33 -10.55 16.71
CA CYS A 28 -6.09 -9.11 16.73
C CYS A 28 -7.39 -8.36 16.51
N THR A 29 -7.51 -7.19 17.12
CA THR A 29 -8.57 -6.24 16.77
C THR A 29 -7.90 -4.96 16.30
N GLY A 30 -8.04 -4.70 15.00
CA GLY A 30 -7.63 -3.44 14.38
C GLY A 30 -8.56 -2.29 14.77
N CYS A 31 -8.13 -1.07 14.47
CA CYS A 31 -8.93 0.14 14.68
C CYS A 31 -9.23 0.78 13.33
N GLN A 32 -10.52 0.88 12.99
CA GLN A 32 -10.90 1.55 11.75
C GLN A 32 -10.51 3.02 11.80
N ILE A 33 -9.75 3.45 10.79
CA ILE A 33 -9.35 4.84 10.63
C ILE A 33 -10.40 5.59 9.81
N ASP A 34 -10.98 6.61 10.42
CA ASP A 34 -11.89 7.55 9.74
C ASP A 34 -11.10 8.60 8.95
N TRP A 35 -10.69 8.20 7.74
CA TRP A 35 -9.99 9.09 6.82
C TRP A 35 -10.86 10.26 6.36
N LYS A 36 -10.30 11.47 6.41
CA LYS A 36 -10.89 12.61 5.71
C LYS A 36 -10.82 12.37 4.19
N LYS A 37 -11.75 12.98 3.45
CA LYS A 37 -11.82 12.86 1.99
C LYS A 37 -10.45 13.13 1.33
N GLY A 38 -9.97 12.17 0.55
CA GLY A 38 -8.70 12.26 -0.17
C GLY A 38 -7.44 12.21 0.71
N LYS A 39 -7.57 11.76 1.97
CA LYS A 39 -6.45 11.63 2.91
C LYS A 39 -6.14 10.19 3.29
N ASN A 40 -6.84 9.22 2.73
CA ASN A 40 -6.48 7.82 2.91
C ASN A 40 -5.18 7.52 2.18
N VAL A 41 -4.10 7.29 2.95
CA VAL A 41 -2.75 7.00 2.44
C VAL A 41 -2.50 5.50 2.26
N THR A 42 -3.40 4.62 2.71
CA THR A 42 -3.31 3.17 2.47
C THR A 42 -3.76 2.79 1.06
N LEU A 43 -4.25 3.76 0.27
CA LEU A 43 -4.77 3.55 -1.06
C LEU A 43 -4.16 4.55 -2.06
N LYS A 44 -3.76 4.06 -3.23
CA LYS A 44 -3.30 4.87 -4.36
C LYS A 44 -4.33 4.82 -5.48
N THR A 45 -4.62 5.98 -6.07
CA THR A 45 -5.57 6.11 -7.19
C THR A 45 -4.82 6.13 -8.52
N ILE A 46 -5.02 5.11 -9.34
CA ILE A 46 -4.45 4.98 -10.67
C ILE A 46 -5.51 5.34 -11.71
N LYS A 47 -5.19 6.31 -12.57
CA LYS A 47 -6.06 6.72 -13.68
C LYS A 47 -5.53 6.11 -14.97
N LYS A 48 -6.34 5.27 -15.62
CA LYS A 48 -6.00 4.66 -16.91
C LYS A 48 -6.92 5.24 -17.99
N LYS A 49 -6.32 5.90 -18.99
CA LYS A 49 -7.04 6.31 -20.19
C LYS A 49 -7.37 5.06 -21.01
N GLN A 50 -8.62 4.92 -21.43
CA GLN A 50 -9.13 3.84 -22.26
C GLN A 50 -9.78 4.46 -23.49
N LYS A 51 -9.33 4.06 -24.69
CA LYS A 51 -9.93 4.47 -25.95
C LYS A 51 -10.97 3.43 -26.37
N HIS A 52 -12.22 3.86 -26.58
CA HIS A 52 -13.26 2.96 -27.05
C HIS A 52 -12.99 2.55 -28.49
N LYS A 53 -12.89 1.23 -28.75
CA LYS A 53 -12.71 0.71 -30.11
C LYS A 53 -13.89 1.13 -30.98
N GLY A 54 -13.62 1.80 -32.10
CA GLY A 54 -14.63 2.22 -33.09
C GLY A 54 -15.28 3.60 -32.89
N ARG A 55 -15.19 4.23 -31.71
CA ARG A 55 -15.82 5.55 -31.47
C ARG A 55 -14.84 6.69 -31.22
N GLY A 56 -13.53 6.38 -31.13
CA GLY A 56 -12.45 7.36 -30.93
C GLY A 56 -12.47 8.09 -29.58
N THR A 57 -13.55 7.97 -28.80
CA THR A 57 -13.71 8.63 -27.50
C THR A 57 -12.79 8.00 -26.46
N VAL A 58 -12.00 8.83 -25.78
CA VAL A 58 -11.14 8.44 -24.67
C VAL A 58 -11.88 8.67 -23.36
N HIS A 59 -12.01 7.62 -22.56
CA HIS A 59 -12.56 7.67 -21.20
C HIS A 59 -11.45 7.40 -20.19
N THR A 60 -11.46 8.09 -19.05
CA THR A 60 -10.50 7.82 -17.96
C THR A 60 -11.17 6.92 -16.94
N VAL A 61 -10.62 5.71 -16.76
CA VAL A 61 -11.03 4.78 -15.70
C VAL A 61 -10.15 5.02 -14.48
N THR A 62 -10.79 5.29 -13.35
CA THR A 62 -10.10 5.47 -12.07
C THR A 62 -10.18 4.17 -11.28
N LYS A 63 -9.03 3.57 -10.95
CA LYS A 63 -8.94 2.39 -10.10
C LYS A 63 -8.19 2.76 -8.82
N THR A 64 -8.73 2.33 -7.70
CA THR A 64 -8.03 2.42 -6.41
C THR A 64 -7.34 1.09 -6.14
N VAL A 65 -6.08 1.15 -5.71
CA VAL A 65 -5.27 -0.02 -5.35
C VAL A 65 -4.66 0.20 -3.97
N SER A 66 -4.33 -0.89 -3.28
CA SER A 66 -3.59 -0.83 -2.02
C SER A 66 -2.24 -0.16 -2.21
N ASN A 67 -1.84 0.62 -1.21
CA ASN A 67 -0.58 1.34 -1.16
C ASN A 67 0.13 0.97 0.14
N ASP A 68 1.44 0.80 0.08
CA ASP A 68 2.22 0.54 1.28
C ASP A 68 2.23 1.77 2.20
N SER A 69 1.94 1.55 3.47
CA SER A 69 1.71 2.60 4.45
C SER A 69 1.84 2.03 5.85
N PHE A 70 2.49 2.77 6.75
CA PHE A 70 2.48 2.49 8.18
C PHE A 70 1.06 2.27 8.73
N PHE A 71 0.06 2.94 8.18
CA PHE A 71 -1.32 2.82 8.64
C PHE A 71 -2.00 1.49 8.26
N ASN A 72 -1.36 0.66 7.43
CA ASN A 72 -1.79 -0.73 7.20
C ASN A 72 -1.73 -1.55 8.50
N PHE A 73 -0.86 -1.18 9.44
CA PHE A 73 -0.78 -1.75 10.80
C PHE A 73 -2.11 -1.69 11.58
N PHE A 74 -3.01 -0.76 11.26
CA PHE A 74 -4.33 -0.66 11.91
C PHE A 74 -5.42 -1.48 11.21
N ALA A 75 -5.11 -2.05 10.05
CA ALA A 75 -6.01 -2.79 9.17
C ALA A 75 -5.54 -4.24 9.02
N LEU A 76 -5.42 -4.94 10.16
CA LEU A 76 -5.00 -6.35 10.18
C LEU A 76 -6.02 -7.25 9.46
N PRO A 77 -5.55 -8.35 8.86
CA PRO A 77 -6.43 -9.38 8.31
C PRO A 77 -7.31 -9.98 9.42
N GLU A 78 -8.55 -10.33 9.09
CA GLU A 78 -9.43 -11.06 10.01
C GLU A 78 -8.93 -12.49 10.18
N VAL A 79 -8.72 -12.91 11.44
CA VAL A 79 -8.38 -14.30 11.74
C VAL A 79 -9.66 -15.13 11.74
N PRO A 80 -9.81 -16.11 10.84
CA PRO A 80 -10.99 -16.97 10.82
C PRO A 80 -11.05 -17.82 12.09
N GLU A 81 -12.27 -18.15 12.54
CA GLU A 81 -12.49 -18.95 13.76
C GLU A 81 -11.89 -20.37 13.66
N SER A 82 -11.69 -20.88 12.44
CA SER A 82 -11.01 -22.16 12.21
C SER A 82 -9.50 -22.10 12.50
N GLY A 83 -8.91 -20.91 12.54
CA GLY A 83 -7.45 -20.71 12.68
C GLY A 83 -6.66 -21.01 11.41
N ASP A 84 -7.32 -21.35 10.29
CA ASP A 84 -6.65 -21.63 9.02
C ASP A 84 -6.35 -20.30 8.30
N LEU A 85 -5.14 -19.80 8.47
CA LEU A 85 -4.61 -18.65 7.72
C LEU A 85 -3.82 -19.14 6.51
N ASP A 86 -3.83 -18.37 5.42
CA ASP A 86 -2.86 -18.57 4.36
C ASP A 86 -1.49 -18.01 4.76
N ASP A 87 -0.44 -18.45 4.06
CA ASP A 87 0.95 -18.07 4.36
C ASP A 87 1.15 -16.53 4.36
N ASP A 88 0.43 -15.82 3.49
CA ASP A 88 0.50 -14.36 3.38
C ASP A 88 -0.10 -13.68 4.63
N ALA A 89 -1.25 -14.15 5.10
CA ALA A 89 -1.89 -13.64 6.30
C ALA A 89 -1.07 -13.96 7.56
N GLU A 90 -0.48 -15.16 7.65
CA GLU A 90 0.41 -15.54 8.75
C GLU A 90 1.65 -14.65 8.80
N ALA A 91 2.30 -14.43 7.66
CA ALA A 91 3.46 -13.53 7.56
C ALA A 91 3.12 -12.08 7.96
N THR A 92 1.94 -11.60 7.56
CA THR A 92 1.46 -10.26 7.92
C THR A 92 1.24 -10.13 9.43
N LEU A 93 0.58 -11.11 10.06
CA LEU A 93 0.36 -11.09 11.51
C LEU A 93 1.65 -11.18 12.31
N ALA A 94 2.63 -11.97 11.84
CA ALA A 94 3.94 -12.06 12.47
C ALA A 94 4.68 -10.71 12.44
N ALA A 95 4.69 -10.06 11.28
CA ALA A 95 5.30 -8.72 11.14
C ALA A 95 4.59 -7.68 12.02
N ASP A 96 3.26 -7.68 12.06
CA ASP A 96 2.50 -6.77 12.92
C ASP A 96 2.76 -7.02 14.41
N PHE A 97 2.92 -8.28 14.83
CA PHE A 97 3.30 -8.60 16.20
C PHE A 97 4.68 -8.06 16.55
N GLU A 98 5.66 -8.22 15.65
CA GLU A 98 7.00 -7.68 15.85
C GLU A 98 6.98 -6.15 15.98
N ILE A 99 6.29 -5.45 15.08
CA ILE A 99 6.12 -4.00 15.14
C ILE A 99 5.42 -3.58 16.43
N GLY A 100 4.32 -4.24 16.80
CA GLY A 100 3.58 -3.96 18.03
C GLY A 100 4.41 -4.18 19.30
N HIS A 101 5.19 -5.25 19.33
CA HIS A 101 6.12 -5.55 20.41
C HIS A 101 7.20 -4.48 20.51
N PHE A 102 7.82 -4.11 19.39
CA PHE A 102 8.85 -3.09 19.33
C PHE A 102 8.34 -1.72 19.79
N LEU A 103 7.15 -1.32 19.32
CA LEU A 103 6.51 -0.09 19.75
C LEU A 103 6.28 -0.09 21.26
N ARG A 104 5.76 -1.19 21.82
CA ARG A 104 5.46 -1.28 23.26
C ARG A 104 6.70 -1.31 24.13
N GLU A 105 7.65 -2.19 23.82
CA GLU A 105 8.80 -2.46 24.70
C GLU A 105 9.95 -1.47 24.50
N ARG A 106 10.11 -0.93 23.30
CA ARG A 106 11.22 -0.03 22.98
C ARG A 106 10.75 1.41 22.81
N ILE A 107 9.92 1.69 21.81
CA ILE A 107 9.56 3.07 21.46
C ILE A 107 8.78 3.76 22.59
N ILE A 108 7.71 3.16 23.11
CA ILE A 108 6.87 3.77 24.14
C ILE A 108 7.66 3.90 25.45
N SER A 109 8.29 2.81 25.89
CA SER A 109 9.08 2.77 27.14
C SER A 109 10.23 3.77 27.15
N ARG A 110 10.88 4.02 26.01
CA ARG A 110 12.04 4.92 25.87
C ARG A 110 11.77 6.11 24.95
N SER A 111 10.51 6.56 24.87
CA SER A 111 10.07 7.57 23.90
C SER A 111 10.87 8.87 23.94
N VAL A 112 11.31 9.30 25.12
CA VAL A 112 12.15 10.51 25.28
C VAL A 112 13.51 10.33 24.62
N LEU A 113 14.13 9.14 24.76
CA LEU A 113 15.45 8.84 24.18
C LEU A 113 15.38 8.65 22.67
N TYR A 114 14.32 8.01 22.15
CA TYR A 114 14.08 7.93 20.70
C TYR A 114 13.76 9.31 20.11
N PHE A 115 13.10 10.19 20.85
CA PHE A 115 12.84 11.56 20.41
C PHE A 115 14.10 12.43 20.42
N SER A 116 15.00 12.27 21.40
CA SER A 116 16.26 13.01 21.45
C SER A 116 17.34 12.45 20.53
N GLY A 117 17.19 11.21 20.05
CA GLY A 117 18.16 10.51 19.18
C GLY A 117 19.15 9.62 19.95
N GLU A 118 19.25 9.79 21.26
CA GLU A 118 20.20 9.06 22.13
C GLU A 118 19.97 7.55 22.15
N ALA A 119 18.73 7.08 21.93
CA ALA A 119 18.43 5.64 21.88
C ALA A 119 18.98 4.93 20.63
N ILE A 120 19.34 5.68 19.59
CA ILE A 120 19.85 5.13 18.33
C ILE A 120 21.35 4.83 18.45
N GLU A 121 22.07 5.69 19.18
CA GLU A 121 23.52 5.57 19.42
C GLU A 121 23.89 4.39 20.33
N ASP A 122 23.00 3.99 21.25
CA ASP A 122 23.23 2.88 22.19
C ASP A 122 23.14 1.47 21.54
N ASP A 123 22.46 1.32 20.39
CA ASP A 123 22.36 0.06 19.62
C ASP A 123 23.30 0.09 18.37
N ASP A 124 24.10 1.15 18.18
CA ASP A 124 25.00 1.34 17.03
C ASP A 124 26.48 1.10 17.38
N ASP A 125 26.83 -0.18 17.53
CA ASP A 125 28.17 -0.66 17.22
C ASP A 125 28.22 -1.25 15.79
N GLY A 126 27.84 -0.47 14.76
CA GLY A 126 28.35 -0.72 13.40
C GLY A 126 27.43 -0.53 12.20
N TYR A 127 26.51 0.43 12.18
CA TYR A 127 25.80 0.84 10.96
C TYR A 127 26.37 2.16 10.43
N ASP A 128 27.36 2.01 9.54
CA ASP A 128 27.91 3.06 8.69
C ASP A 128 26.80 3.75 7.89
N GLU A 129 26.64 5.05 8.15
CA GLU A 129 25.70 5.97 7.51
C GLU A 129 26.16 6.26 6.06
N GLU A 130 26.07 5.29 5.16
CA GLU A 130 26.25 5.53 3.73
C GLU A 130 24.93 5.99 3.09
N GLY A 131 24.72 7.31 3.12
CA GLY A 131 24.31 8.09 1.96
C GLY A 131 22.86 7.94 1.47
N GLU A 132 22.01 8.87 1.88
CA GLU A 132 20.79 9.23 1.16
C GLU A 132 21.12 9.65 -0.29
N GLU A 133 20.82 8.80 -1.28
CA GLU A 133 20.68 9.25 -2.67
C GLU A 133 19.21 9.55 -2.93
N ALA A 134 18.92 10.84 -3.11
CA ALA A 134 17.62 11.36 -3.46
C ALA A 134 17.19 10.81 -4.83
N ASP A 135 16.06 10.10 -4.86
CA ASP A 135 15.37 9.68 -6.09
C ASP A 135 14.83 10.94 -6.79
N GLU A 136 15.61 11.48 -7.73
CA GLU A 136 15.20 12.59 -8.60
C GLU A 136 14.05 12.14 -9.50
N GLU A 137 12.91 12.82 -9.34
CA GLU A 137 11.72 12.72 -10.18
C GLU A 137 12.05 12.88 -11.68
N GLY A 138 12.10 11.77 -12.41
CA GLY A 138 12.16 11.75 -13.87
C GLY A 138 10.77 11.54 -14.48
N GLU A 139 10.08 12.62 -14.81
CA GLU A 139 8.97 12.59 -15.78
C GLU A 139 9.55 12.34 -17.19
N GLU A 140 9.26 11.17 -17.79
CA GLU A 140 9.26 11.04 -19.25
C GLU A 140 7.91 10.48 -19.73
N GLU A 141 7.12 11.38 -20.32
CA GLU A 141 6.00 11.08 -21.21
C GLU A 141 6.54 10.40 -22.49
N GLY A 142 6.56 9.08 -22.50
CA GLY A 142 6.77 8.28 -23.70
C GLY A 142 5.46 8.12 -24.48
N ASP A 143 5.20 9.04 -25.40
CA ASP A 143 4.18 8.95 -26.45
C ASP A 143 4.60 7.86 -27.46
N GLU A 144 4.18 6.61 -27.23
CA GLU A 144 4.24 5.58 -28.26
C GLU A 144 3.01 5.70 -29.16
N GLU A 145 3.16 6.51 -30.22
CA GLU A 145 2.33 6.45 -31.42
C GLU A 145 2.44 5.05 -32.03
N ASP A 146 1.59 4.12 -31.60
CA ASP A 146 1.32 2.88 -32.32
C ASP A 146 0.49 3.24 -33.56
N ASP A 147 1.17 3.52 -34.67
CA ASP A 147 0.61 3.63 -36.03
C ASP A 147 0.69 2.27 -36.74
N PRO A 148 -0.38 1.45 -36.70
CA PRO A 148 -0.48 0.24 -37.52
C PRO A 148 -1.19 0.52 -38.86
N ASP A 149 -0.80 1.56 -39.61
CA ASP A 149 -1.23 1.71 -41.02
C ASP A 149 -0.03 1.78 -41.99
N TYR A 150 0.74 0.69 -42.03
CA TYR A 150 1.58 0.35 -43.18
C TYR A 150 0.67 0.05 -44.38
N ASP A 151 0.37 1.09 -45.17
CA ASP A 151 -0.32 1.02 -46.46
C ASP A 151 0.48 0.14 -47.46
N SER A 152 0.11 -1.13 -47.54
CA SER A 152 0.38 -1.97 -48.70
C SER A 152 -0.82 -1.97 -49.64
N LYS A 153 -0.81 -1.00 -50.54
CA LYS A 153 -1.62 -0.97 -51.76
C LYS A 153 -1.86 -2.37 -52.35
N LYS A 154 -3.13 -2.77 -52.39
CA LYS A 154 -3.66 -3.64 -53.44
C LYS A 154 -4.96 -3.07 -53.97
N ASP A 155 -4.85 -2.47 -55.15
CA ASP A 155 -5.94 -2.33 -56.10
C ASP A 155 -6.74 -3.63 -56.24
N GLN A 156 -8.07 -3.54 -56.13
CA GLN A 156 -9.02 -4.20 -57.05
C GLN A 156 -10.50 -3.81 -56.77
N ASN A 157 -10.99 -2.89 -57.61
CA ASN A 157 -12.35 -2.72 -58.18
C ASN A 157 -13.64 -2.63 -57.30
N PRO A 158 -14.57 -1.71 -57.63
CA PRO A 158 -15.88 -1.61 -57.00
C PRO A 158 -16.87 -2.59 -57.64
N ALA A 159 -17.57 -3.38 -56.82
CA ALA A 159 -18.74 -4.13 -57.25
C ALA A 159 -19.99 -3.54 -56.59
N GLU A 160 -20.90 -3.04 -57.44
CA GLU A 160 -22.32 -2.82 -57.11
C GLU A 160 -22.91 -4.06 -56.42
N CYS A 161 -23.68 -3.89 -55.34
CA CYS A 161 -24.75 -4.83 -55.04
C CYS A 161 -25.89 -4.17 -54.22
N LYS A 162 -27.11 -4.34 -54.73
CA LYS A 162 -28.40 -3.83 -54.26
C LYS A 162 -28.89 -4.55 -52.99
N GLN A 163 -29.60 -3.83 -52.13
CA GLN A 163 -30.73 -4.36 -51.32
C GLN A 163 -31.77 -3.21 -51.22
N GLN A 164 -32.91 -3.31 -51.91
CA GLN A 164 -34.19 -3.90 -51.48
C GLN A 164 -34.86 -3.15 -50.33
#